data_AF-A0A925ABZ3-F1
#
_entry.id   AF-A0A925ABZ3-F1
#
_cell.length_a   1.000
_cell.length_b   1.000
_cell.length_c   1.000
_cell.angle_alpha   90.00
_cell.angle_beta   90.00
_cell.angle_gamma   90.00
#
_symmetry.space_group_name_H-M   'P 1'
#
loop_
_entity.id
_entity.type
_entity.pdbx_description
1 polymer ?
#
loop_
_entity_poly.entity_id
_entity_poly.type
_entity_poly.pdbx_seq_one_letter_code
_entity_poly.pdbx_strand_id
1 'polypeptide(L)'
;MKPTRHPLFIPTGAGDLARFPPDMAMIAKLESSFTLLSVPSSGFPERVYHRLFNVCPHLRSLFPKDMQVQHLKLVATLQTVIDHLRDPKAIHTRLLELGRAHVAYGARPEHYPVVTREIVGAMGDVAGKAWSEDLAAEWTSAIGMVSAIMIEGGRGVRGGV
;
A
#
# COMPACT_ATOMS: atom_id res chain seq x y z
N MET A 1 15.42 36.75 -6.74
CA MET A 1 14.17 36.37 -7.45
C MET A 1 14.13 34.85 -7.59
N LYS A 2 13.09 34.18 -7.07
CA LYS A 2 12.77 32.76 -7.33
C LYS A 2 11.83 32.67 -8.53
N PRO A 3 11.97 31.63 -9.36
CA PRO A 3 10.86 30.69 -9.60
C PRO A 3 11.42 29.23 -9.66
N THR A 4 10.72 28.11 -9.49
CA THR A 4 9.29 27.72 -9.49
C THR A 4 9.24 26.35 -8.81
N ARG A 5 8.17 26.04 -8.07
CA ARG A 5 7.99 24.77 -7.36
C ARG A 5 8.05 23.58 -8.34
N HIS A 6 8.81 22.55 -7.99
CA HIS A 6 8.86 21.27 -8.69
C HIS A 6 7.50 20.56 -8.55
N PRO A 7 6.91 19.99 -9.62
CA PRO A 7 5.65 19.26 -9.55
C PRO A 7 5.91 17.82 -9.10
N LEU A 8 6.38 17.64 -7.87
CA LEU A 8 6.22 16.35 -7.19
C LEU A 8 4.90 16.44 -6.45
N PHE A 9 3.87 15.88 -7.08
CA PHE A 9 2.59 15.45 -6.52
C PHE A 9 2.26 16.08 -5.15
N ILE A 10 1.58 17.23 -5.18
CA ILE A 10 0.75 17.63 -4.04
C ILE A 10 -0.52 16.79 -4.20
N PRO A 11 -0.91 15.96 -3.22
CA PRO A 11 -2.26 15.43 -3.19
C PRO A 11 -3.19 16.63 -3.00
N THR A 12 -3.65 17.26 -4.10
CA THR A 12 -4.84 18.11 -4.09
C THR A 12 -6.04 17.18 -4.05
N GLY A 13 -6.20 16.61 -2.87
CA GLY A 13 -7.31 15.80 -2.46
C GLY A 13 -7.32 15.88 -0.95
N ALA A 14 -8.06 16.85 -0.43
CA ALA A 14 -8.63 16.75 0.91
C ALA A 14 -9.72 15.63 0.96
N GLY A 15 -9.54 14.57 0.17
CA GLY A 15 -10.30 13.35 0.21
C GLY A 15 -9.50 12.30 0.98
N ASP A 16 -10.02 11.94 2.14
CA ASP A 16 -9.99 10.58 2.69
C ASP A 16 -8.81 10.05 3.54
N LEU A 17 -7.78 10.84 3.90
CA LEU A 17 -7.05 10.51 5.15
C LEU A 17 -7.90 10.79 6.41
N ALA A 18 -8.99 11.55 6.27
CA ALA A 18 -9.95 11.82 7.34
C ALA A 18 -10.87 10.62 7.64
N ARG A 19 -10.94 9.61 6.76
CA ARG A 19 -11.81 8.43 6.92
C ARG A 19 -11.06 7.26 7.56
N PHE A 20 -10.33 7.55 8.63
CA PHE A 20 -9.93 6.51 9.56
C PHE A 20 -10.69 6.69 10.88
N PRO A 21 -11.50 5.72 11.31
CA PRO A 21 -11.68 4.40 10.71
C PRO A 21 -12.49 4.42 9.40
N PRO A 22 -12.25 3.47 8.47
CA PRO A 22 -13.03 3.35 7.24
C PRO A 22 -14.49 3.05 7.55
N ASP A 23 -15.41 3.55 6.71
CA ASP A 23 -16.83 3.25 6.83
C ASP A 23 -17.18 1.84 6.32
N MET A 24 -18.35 1.32 6.71
CA MET A 24 -18.75 -0.05 6.36
C MET A 24 -18.92 -0.27 4.86
N ALA A 25 -19.25 0.77 4.09
CA ALA A 25 -19.42 0.65 2.64
C ALA A 25 -18.06 0.49 1.95
N MET A 26 -17.07 1.28 2.36
CA MET A 26 -15.68 1.13 1.93
C MET A 26 -15.15 -0.26 2.27
N ILE A 27 -15.31 -0.72 3.53
CA ILE A 27 -14.86 -2.05 3.96
C ILE A 27 -15.42 -3.15 3.06
N ALA A 28 -16.74 -3.14 2.81
CA ALA A 28 -17.38 -4.16 1.99
C ALA A 28 -16.86 -4.20 0.54
N LYS A 29 -16.59 -3.03 -0.07
CA LYS A 29 -15.98 -2.95 -1.41
C LYS A 29 -14.57 -3.54 -1.43
N LEU A 30 -13.76 -3.24 -0.42
CA LEU A 30 -12.40 -3.75 -0.30
C LEU A 30 -12.40 -5.27 -0.09
N GLU A 31 -13.22 -5.79 0.82
CA GLU A 31 -13.40 -7.24 1.06
C GLU A 31 -13.81 -7.98 -0.23
N SER A 32 -14.83 -7.47 -0.93
CA SER A 32 -15.36 -8.10 -2.15
C SER A 32 -14.33 -8.08 -3.28
N SER A 33 -13.69 -6.94 -3.53
CA SER A 33 -12.71 -6.82 -4.61
C SER A 33 -11.42 -7.59 -4.32
N PHE A 34 -10.98 -7.67 -3.05
CA PHE A 34 -9.78 -8.42 -2.69
C PHE A 34 -9.91 -9.93 -2.94
N THR A 35 -11.12 -10.47 -2.84
CA THR A 35 -11.39 -11.89 -3.15
C THR A 35 -11.00 -12.26 -4.59
N LEU A 36 -11.13 -11.33 -5.54
CA LEU A 36 -10.71 -11.54 -6.93
C LEU A 36 -9.18 -11.50 -7.09
N LEU A 37 -8.50 -10.77 -6.21
CA LEU A 37 -7.06 -10.50 -6.28
C LEU A 37 -6.23 -11.56 -5.54
N SER A 38 -6.79 -12.13 -4.47
CA SER A 38 -6.06 -13.03 -3.56
C SER A 38 -6.02 -14.50 -4.01
N VAL A 39 -6.74 -14.88 -5.08
CA VAL A 39 -6.67 -16.24 -5.62
C VAL A 39 -5.27 -16.55 -6.16
N PRO A 40 -4.72 -17.77 -5.95
CA PRO A 40 -3.35 -18.09 -6.39
C PRO A 40 -3.09 -17.92 -7.88
N SER A 41 -4.13 -18.05 -8.71
CA SER A 41 -4.04 -17.91 -10.17
C SER A 41 -4.10 -16.46 -10.66
N SER A 42 -4.28 -15.47 -9.77
CA SER A 42 -4.47 -14.07 -10.18
C SER A 42 -3.20 -13.43 -10.77
N GLY A 43 -2.02 -13.94 -10.40
CA GLY A 43 -0.73 -13.31 -10.73
C GLY A 43 -0.57 -11.90 -10.14
N PHE A 44 -1.38 -11.55 -9.15
CA PHE A 44 -1.41 -10.23 -8.55
C PHE A 44 -0.06 -9.80 -7.97
N PRO A 45 0.59 -10.55 -7.07
CA PRO A 45 1.85 -10.11 -6.48
C PRO A 45 2.98 -9.99 -7.52
N GLU A 46 3.06 -10.90 -8.50
CA GLU A 46 4.01 -10.81 -9.61
C GLU A 46 3.86 -9.49 -10.36
N ARG A 47 2.61 -9.10 -10.62
CA ARG A 47 2.28 -7.88 -11.34
C ARG A 47 2.63 -6.63 -10.55
N VAL A 48 2.40 -6.61 -9.23
CA VAL A 48 2.82 -5.51 -8.36
C VAL A 48 4.32 -5.28 -8.49
N TYR A 49 5.14 -6.33 -8.34
CA TYR A 49 6.59 -6.19 -8.38
C TYR A 49 7.11 -5.89 -9.78
N HIS A 50 6.51 -6.45 -10.84
CA HIS A 50 6.85 -6.10 -12.21
C HIS A 50 6.62 -4.60 -12.47
N ARG A 51 5.45 -4.07 -12.08
CA ARG A 51 5.14 -2.64 -12.20
C ARG A 51 6.09 -1.77 -11.38
N LEU A 52 6.31 -2.15 -10.12
CA LEU A 52 7.21 -1.42 -9.21
C LEU A 52 8.62 -1.32 -9.75
N PHE A 53 9.21 -2.42 -10.21
CA PHE A 53 10.59 -2.42 -10.68
C PHE A 53 10.74 -1.82 -12.08
N ASN A 54 9.68 -1.78 -12.89
CA ASN A 54 9.70 -1.04 -14.15
C ASN A 54 9.77 0.47 -13.91
N VAL A 55 9.04 0.99 -12.91
CA VAL A 55 9.05 2.44 -12.62
C VAL A 55 10.20 2.85 -11.69
N CYS A 56 10.62 1.96 -10.79
CA CYS A 56 11.69 2.21 -9.82
C CYS A 56 12.68 1.03 -9.78
N PRO A 57 13.52 0.85 -10.83
CA PRO A 57 14.44 -0.30 -10.91
C PRO A 57 15.39 -0.42 -9.73
N HIS A 58 15.81 0.72 -9.17
CA HIS A 58 16.70 0.79 -8.02
C HIS A 58 16.12 0.15 -6.75
N LEU A 59 14.79 -0.02 -6.64
CA LEU A 59 14.19 -0.68 -5.49
C LEU A 59 14.41 -2.20 -5.51
N ARG A 60 14.72 -2.80 -6.66
CA ARG A 60 14.92 -4.25 -6.80
C ARG A 60 15.98 -4.79 -5.85
N SER A 61 17.02 -4.00 -5.54
CA SER A 61 18.10 -4.40 -4.63
C SER A 61 17.65 -4.56 -3.16
N LEU A 62 16.49 -4.02 -2.79
CA LEU A 62 15.91 -4.17 -1.45
C LEU A 62 15.18 -5.50 -1.28
N PHE A 63 14.99 -6.26 -2.35
CA PHE A 63 14.22 -7.51 -2.36
C PHE A 63 15.12 -8.72 -2.62
N PRO A 64 14.79 -9.91 -2.08
CA PRO A 64 15.54 -11.14 -2.33
C PRO A 64 15.58 -11.49 -3.83
N LYS A 65 16.56 -12.31 -4.24
CA LYS A 65 16.63 -12.82 -5.61
C LYS A 65 15.41 -13.68 -5.95
N ASP A 66 15.07 -14.59 -5.04
CA ASP A 66 13.84 -15.38 -5.09
C ASP A 66 12.68 -14.60 -4.47
N MET A 67 11.65 -14.34 -5.28
CA MET A 67 10.50 -13.53 -4.92
C MET A 67 9.30 -14.34 -4.42
N GLN A 68 9.33 -15.68 -4.46
CA GLN A 68 8.17 -16.52 -4.14
C GLN A 68 7.62 -16.25 -2.73
N VAL A 69 8.51 -16.26 -1.73
CA VAL A 69 8.13 -15.94 -0.34
C VAL A 69 7.63 -14.50 -0.20
N GLN A 70 8.22 -13.57 -0.96
CA GLN A 70 7.85 -12.16 -0.90
C GLN A 70 6.46 -11.90 -1.52
N HIS A 71 6.10 -12.63 -2.58
CA HIS A 71 4.77 -12.59 -3.18
C HIS A 71 3.70 -13.04 -2.19
N LEU A 72 3.93 -14.17 -1.51
CA LEU A 72 3.03 -14.68 -0.48
C LEU A 72 2.88 -13.70 0.69
N LYS A 73 3.99 -13.10 1.15
CA LYS A 73 3.98 -12.09 2.22
C LYS A 73 3.15 -10.86 1.87
N LEU A 74 3.22 -10.38 0.62
CA LEU A 74 2.43 -9.25 0.16
C LEU A 74 0.92 -9.55 0.26
N VAL A 75 0.48 -10.67 -0.30
CA VAL A 75 -0.93 -11.08 -0.28
C VAL A 75 -1.41 -11.29 1.16
N ALA A 76 -0.64 -12.01 1.98
CA ALA A 76 -0.98 -12.25 3.38
C ALA A 76 -1.08 -10.96 4.22
N THR A 77 -0.21 -9.98 3.94
CA THR A 77 -0.23 -8.69 4.62
C THR A 77 -1.49 -7.89 4.23
N LEU A 78 -1.84 -7.86 2.95
CA LEU A 78 -3.07 -7.21 2.48
C LEU A 78 -4.32 -7.91 3.04
N GLN A 79 -4.36 -9.24 3.06
CA GLN A 79 -5.43 -10.00 3.72
C GLN A 79 -5.56 -9.63 5.19
N THR A 80 -4.44 -9.56 5.92
CA THR A 80 -4.44 -9.16 7.33
C THR A 80 -5.01 -7.76 7.52
N VAL A 81 -4.67 -6.81 6.64
CA VAL A 81 -5.27 -5.47 6.67
C VAL A 81 -6.78 -5.56 6.49
N ILE A 82 -7.26 -6.26 5.45
CA ILE A 82 -8.69 -6.45 5.16
C ILE A 82 -9.43 -7.06 6.36
N ASP A 83 -8.92 -8.14 6.93
CA ASP A 83 -9.54 -8.87 8.03
C ASP A 83 -9.72 -8.01 9.29
N HIS A 84 -8.88 -6.98 9.46
CA HIS A 84 -8.89 -6.12 10.64
C HIS A 84 -9.40 -4.70 10.34
N LEU A 85 -9.94 -4.41 9.14
CA LEU A 85 -10.55 -3.10 8.88
C LEU A 85 -11.73 -2.81 9.80
N ARG A 86 -12.38 -3.85 10.33
CA ARG A 86 -13.47 -3.78 11.31
C ARG A 86 -12.98 -3.62 12.76
N ASP A 87 -11.68 -3.78 13.02
CA ASP A 87 -11.03 -3.51 14.31
C ASP A 87 -9.85 -2.52 14.13
N PRO A 88 -10.16 -1.21 14.06
CA PRO A 88 -9.17 -0.17 13.79
C PRO A 88 -8.04 -0.11 14.82
N LYS A 89 -8.29 -0.47 16.08
CA LYS A 89 -7.27 -0.41 17.15
C LYS A 89 -6.25 -1.52 16.99
N ALA A 90 -6.71 -2.76 16.74
CA ALA A 90 -5.81 -3.90 16.58
C ALA A 90 -4.91 -3.75 15.35
N ILE A 91 -5.46 -3.29 14.22
CA ILE A 91 -4.66 -3.11 13.00
C ILE A 91 -3.65 -1.97 13.14
N HIS A 92 -3.99 -0.89 13.84
CA HIS A 92 -3.09 0.25 14.02
C HIS A 92 -1.75 -0.16 14.66
N THR A 93 -1.77 -0.88 15.78
CA THR A 93 -0.54 -1.33 16.47
C THR A 93 0.33 -2.22 15.57
N ARG A 94 -0.29 -3.15 14.84
CA ARG A 94 0.42 -4.03 13.90
C ARG A 94 1.06 -3.26 12.75
N LEU A 95 0.38 -2.23 12.23
CA LEU A 95 0.90 -1.40 11.16
C LEU A 95 2.08 -0.52 11.63
N LEU A 96 2.08 -0.06 12.88
CA LEU A 96 3.24 0.61 13.47
C LEU A 96 4.46 -0.33 13.52
N GLU A 97 4.28 -1.57 13.97
CA GLU A 97 5.33 -2.60 14.00
C GLU A 97 5.86 -2.91 12.60
N LEU A 98 4.95 -3.10 11.65
CA LEU A 98 5.28 -3.34 10.25
C LEU A 98 6.10 -2.17 9.68
N GLY A 99 5.71 -0.93 10.01
CA GLY A 99 6.44 0.28 9.66
C GLY A 99 7.88 0.31 10.19
N ARG A 100 8.08 -0.08 11.46
CA ARG A 100 9.43 -0.22 12.05
C ARG A 100 10.28 -1.25 11.28
N ALA A 101 9.71 -2.39 10.94
CA ALA A 101 10.40 -3.42 10.16
C ALA A 101 10.76 -2.91 8.74
N HIS A 102 9.88 -2.14 8.11
CA HIS A 102 10.12 -1.58 6.77
C HIS A 102 11.30 -0.61 6.74
N VAL A 103 11.50 0.18 7.80
CA VAL A 103 12.70 1.03 7.93
C VAL A 103 13.97 0.17 7.96
N ALA A 104 13.97 -0.96 8.68
CA ALA A 104 15.10 -1.88 8.70
C ALA A 104 15.39 -2.52 7.33
N TYR A 105 14.39 -2.60 6.44
CA TYR A 105 14.55 -3.05 5.06
C TYR A 105 15.03 -1.94 4.09
N GLY A 106 15.22 -0.71 4.58
CA GLY A 106 15.62 0.43 3.77
C GLY A 106 14.47 1.19 3.12
N ALA A 107 13.22 0.93 3.51
CA ALA A 107 12.08 1.71 3.05
C ALA A 107 12.18 3.15 3.58
N ARG A 108 11.86 4.11 2.71
CA ARG A 108 11.81 5.54 3.01
C ARG A 108 10.42 6.08 2.76
N PRO A 109 10.00 7.17 3.42
CA PRO A 109 8.69 7.77 3.21
C PRO A 109 8.38 8.06 1.72
N GLU A 110 9.39 8.40 0.92
CA GLU A 110 9.23 8.71 -0.51
C GLU A 110 8.91 7.46 -1.37
N HIS A 111 9.13 6.24 -0.85
CA HIS A 111 8.80 5.01 -1.55
C HIS A 111 7.30 4.67 -1.48
N TYR A 112 6.61 5.08 -0.41
CA TYR A 112 5.20 4.69 -0.20
C TYR A 112 4.27 5.16 -1.31
N PRO A 113 4.31 6.43 -1.80
CA PRO A 113 3.41 6.87 -2.86
C PRO A 113 3.55 6.07 -4.16
N VAL A 114 4.78 5.71 -4.55
CA VAL A 114 5.02 4.89 -5.75
C VAL A 114 4.56 3.45 -5.54
N VAL A 115 4.84 2.85 -4.38
CA VAL A 115 4.39 1.49 -4.06
C VAL A 115 2.86 1.41 -4.05
N THR A 116 2.17 2.37 -3.41
CA THR A 116 0.71 2.45 -3.40
C THR A 116 0.15 2.51 -4.82
N ARG A 117 0.69 3.40 -5.66
CA ARG A 117 0.25 3.53 -7.06
C ARG A 117 0.41 2.22 -7.83
N GLU A 118 1.54 1.52 -7.67
CA GLU A 118 1.77 0.28 -8.41
C GLU A 118 0.97 -0.91 -7.87
N ILE A 119 0.66 -0.93 -6.57
CA ILE A 119 -0.30 -1.90 -6.00
C ILE A 119 -1.67 -1.70 -6.64
N VAL A 120 -2.22 -0.48 -6.58
CA VAL A 120 -3.54 -0.15 -7.14
C VAL A 120 -3.58 -0.39 -8.65
N GLY A 121 -2.51 -0.04 -9.37
CA GLY A 121 -2.38 -0.32 -10.80
C GLY A 121 -2.40 -1.83 -11.11
N ALA A 122 -1.72 -2.66 -10.32
CA ALA A 122 -1.77 -4.11 -10.48
C ALA A 122 -3.16 -4.68 -10.16
N MET A 123 -3.87 -4.12 -9.19
CA MET A 123 -5.27 -4.50 -8.91
C MET A 123 -6.16 -4.26 -10.12
N GLY A 124 -6.02 -3.10 -10.78
CA GLY A 124 -6.77 -2.78 -11.99
C GLY A 124 -6.46 -3.70 -13.16
N ASP A 125 -5.19 -4.02 -13.38
CA ASP A 125 -4.79 -4.97 -14.42
C ASP A 125 -5.38 -6.39 -14.19
N VAL A 126 -5.48 -6.84 -12.93
CA VAL A 126 -6.03 -8.16 -12.58
C VAL A 126 -7.55 -8.17 -12.63
N ALA A 127 -8.20 -7.15 -12.08
CA ALA A 127 -9.65 -7.04 -12.04
C ALA A 127 -10.27 -6.75 -13.42
N GLY A 128 -9.51 -6.15 -14.34
CA GLY A 128 -9.94 -5.90 -15.71
C GLY A 128 -11.26 -5.14 -15.78
N LYS A 129 -12.29 -5.74 -16.40
CA LYS A 129 -13.62 -5.11 -16.55
C LYS A 129 -14.36 -4.88 -15.22
N ALA A 130 -13.97 -5.56 -14.14
CA ALA A 130 -14.54 -5.35 -12.82
C ALA A 130 -13.92 -4.14 -12.09
N TRP A 131 -12.85 -3.55 -12.66
CA TRP A 131 -12.20 -2.38 -12.09
C TRP A 131 -12.92 -1.08 -12.48
N SER A 132 -13.08 -0.17 -11.52
CA SER A 132 -13.66 1.16 -11.73
C SER A 132 -12.79 2.24 -11.10
N GLU A 133 -12.99 3.50 -11.52
CA GLU A 133 -12.32 4.65 -10.93
C GLU A 133 -12.66 4.80 -9.45
N ASP A 134 -13.93 4.57 -9.08
CA ASP A 134 -14.36 4.53 -7.68
C ASP A 134 -13.58 3.50 -6.88
N LEU A 135 -13.45 2.26 -7.40
CA LEU A 135 -12.73 1.21 -6.70
C LEU A 135 -11.23 1.54 -6.57
N ALA A 136 -10.64 2.17 -7.58
CA ALA A 136 -9.26 2.65 -7.52
C ALA A 136 -9.08 3.73 -6.45
N ALA A 137 -10.03 4.65 -6.31
CA ALA A 137 -9.99 5.69 -5.28
C ALA A 137 -10.09 5.08 -3.86
N GLU A 138 -11.00 4.12 -3.66
CA GLU A 138 -11.17 3.42 -2.38
C GLU A 138 -9.90 2.67 -1.97
N TRP A 139 -9.29 1.91 -2.90
CA TRP A 139 -8.03 1.21 -2.64
C TRP A 139 -6.85 2.16 -2.41
N THR A 140 -6.79 3.27 -3.14
CA THR A 140 -5.75 4.30 -2.95
C THR A 140 -5.86 4.93 -1.57
N SER A 141 -7.08 5.24 -1.13
CA SER A 141 -7.35 5.74 0.21
C SER A 141 -6.96 4.73 1.29
N ALA A 142 -7.41 3.48 1.16
CA ALA A 142 -7.11 2.40 2.09
C ALA A 142 -5.61 2.18 2.29
N ILE A 143 -4.87 2.02 1.19
CA ILE A 143 -3.41 1.79 1.23
C ILE A 143 -2.69 3.06 1.68
N GLY A 144 -3.21 4.25 1.36
CA GLY A 144 -2.72 5.53 1.85
C GLY A 144 -2.78 5.64 3.37
N MET A 145 -3.90 5.24 3.99
CA MET A 145 -4.04 5.18 5.46
C MET A 145 -3.04 4.19 6.08
N VAL A 146 -2.93 3.00 5.51
CA VAL A 146 -1.93 2.00 5.95
C VAL A 146 -0.51 2.55 5.89
N SER A 147 -0.17 3.21 4.77
CA SER A 147 1.13 3.82 4.54
C SER A 147 1.43 4.91 5.57
N ALA A 148 0.45 5.73 5.91
CA ALA A 148 0.62 6.79 6.91
C ALA A 148 0.98 6.22 8.29
N ILE A 149 0.29 5.17 8.74
CA ILE A 149 0.57 4.51 10.02
C ILE A 149 1.93 3.82 9.99
N MET A 150 2.30 3.16 8.89
CA MET A 150 3.62 2.55 8.76
C MET A 150 4.75 3.60 8.79
N ILE A 151 4.55 4.76 8.15
CA ILE A 151 5.50 5.88 8.21
C ILE A 151 5.63 6.41 9.64
N GLU A 152 4.52 6.53 10.38
CA GLU A 152 4.54 6.89 11.80
C GLU A 152 5.36 5.89 12.63
N GLY A 153 5.08 4.59 12.45
CA GLY A 153 5.81 3.52 13.12
C GLY A 153 7.32 3.58 12.86
N GLY A 154 7.71 3.87 11.61
CA GLY A 154 9.11 4.04 11.22
C GLY A 154 9.79 5.28 11.82
N ARG A 155 9.05 6.37 12.07
CA ARG A 155 9.60 7.58 12.72
C ARG A 155 9.93 7.35 14.19
N GLY A 156 9.17 6.52 14.89
CA GLY A 156 9.41 6.14 16.29
C GLY A 156 10.75 5.43 16.53
N VAL A 157 11.48 5.04 15.47
CA VAL A 157 12.82 4.44 15.55
C VAL A 157 13.94 5.50 15.66
N ARG A 158 13.65 6.79 15.46
CA ARG A 158 14.63 7.88 15.65
C ARG A 158 14.53 8.49 17.06
N GLY A 159 15.21 7.87 18.03
CA GLY A 159 15.30 8.43 19.39
C GLY A 159 16.04 7.59 20.42
N GLY A 160 17.02 6.79 20.01
CA GLY A 160 17.84 5.97 20.92
C GLY A 160 19.32 6.11 20.64
N VAL A 161 19.89 7.28 20.96
CA VAL A 161 21.30 7.47 21.34
C VAL A 161 21.31 8.42 22.52
#